data_AF-A0AA38PQA1-F1
#
_entry.id   AF-A0AA38PQA1-F1
#
_cell.length_a   1.000
_cell.length_b   1.000
_cell.length_c   1.000
_cell.angle_alpha   90.00
_cell.angle_beta   90.00
_cell.angle_gamma   90.00
#
_symmetry.space_group_name_H-M   'P 1'
#
loop_
_entity.id
_entity.type
_entity.pdbx_description
1 polymer ?
#
loop_
_entity_poly.entity_id
_entity_poly.type
_entity_poly.pdbx_seq_one_letter_code
_entity_poly.pdbx_strand_id
1 'polypeptide(L)'
;NPSINLTAGCLEFLPDFDSATRVHITLPASKTDPFQKGITIVIAAAPGRPTCANPSHPLFRNAAGTSLDCSSFIKRIRQALQSAGFNQSAFSGHSFCRGAATSAFAAGFTEYEIQLLGRWRSDAYKLYIEIDEARRLHISSQLHWAHPHESLSFEPPALHSLPFMA
;
A
#
# COMPACT_ATOMS: atom_id res chain seq x y z
N ASN A 1 18.61 -18.05 -1.93
CA ASN A 1 19.54 -17.06 -1.36
C ASN A 1 18.84 -15.70 -1.41
N PRO A 2 18.39 -15.11 -0.29
CA PRO A 2 17.56 -13.90 -0.28
C PRO A 2 18.32 -12.61 -0.66
N SER A 3 19.60 -12.73 -1.04
CA SER A 3 20.54 -11.63 -1.25
C SER A 3 20.64 -11.17 -2.72
N ILE A 4 19.59 -11.35 -3.53
CA ILE A 4 19.62 -10.80 -4.89
C ILE A 4 19.24 -9.32 -4.79
N ASN A 5 20.28 -8.48 -4.74
CA ASN A 5 20.09 -7.03 -4.77
C ASN A 5 19.42 -6.63 -6.08
N LEU A 6 18.47 -5.70 -6.01
CA LEU A 6 17.92 -5.07 -7.21
C LEU A 6 19.01 -4.23 -7.86
N THR A 7 19.44 -4.69 -9.03
CA THR A 7 20.38 -3.96 -9.88
C THR A 7 19.60 -3.19 -10.92
N ALA A 8 20.27 -2.30 -11.62
CA ALA A 8 19.74 -1.68 -12.82
C ALA A 8 19.28 -2.67 -13.90
N GLY A 9 19.87 -3.87 -13.98
CA GLY A 9 19.41 -4.90 -14.92
C GLY A 9 17.99 -5.41 -14.61
N CYS A 10 17.45 -5.09 -13.44
CA CYS A 10 16.06 -5.33 -13.08
C CYS A 10 15.12 -4.22 -13.58
N LEU A 11 15.62 -3.15 -14.18
CA LEU A 11 14.84 -1.98 -14.59
C LEU A 11 14.72 -1.91 -16.10
N GLU A 12 13.50 -1.70 -16.57
CA GLU A 12 13.19 -1.35 -17.95
C GLU A 12 12.42 -0.04 -17.94
N PHE A 13 13.01 1.02 -18.49
CA PHE A 13 12.39 2.33 -18.65
C PHE A 13 11.64 2.36 -19.97
N LEU A 14 10.39 2.83 -19.95
CA LEU A 14 9.52 2.80 -21.13
C LEU A 14 8.96 4.20 -21.43
N PRO A 15 9.04 4.67 -22.69
CA PRO A 15 9.57 3.95 -23.86
C PRO A 15 11.10 3.83 -23.87
N ASP A 16 11.79 4.79 -23.26
CA ASP A 16 13.24 4.82 -23.12
C ASP A 16 13.62 5.54 -21.80
N PHE A 17 14.92 5.65 -21.54
CA PHE A 17 15.45 6.25 -20.32
C PHE A 17 15.17 7.77 -20.23
N ASP A 18 15.27 8.49 -21.34
CA ASP A 18 15.22 9.96 -21.38
C ASP A 18 13.78 10.49 -21.32
N SER A 19 12.82 9.71 -21.81
CA SER A 19 11.40 10.06 -21.89
C SER A 19 10.47 9.12 -21.10
N ALA A 20 11.04 8.38 -20.14
CA ALA A 20 10.34 7.34 -19.40
C ALA A 20 9.03 7.86 -18.75
N THR A 21 7.90 7.28 -19.17
CA THR A 21 6.59 7.49 -18.53
C THR A 21 6.28 6.43 -17.48
N ARG A 22 7.02 5.31 -17.52
CA ARG A 22 6.93 4.22 -16.55
C ARG A 22 8.23 3.43 -16.49
N VAL A 23 8.38 2.69 -15.40
CA VAL A 23 9.46 1.74 -15.18
C VAL A 23 8.86 0.39 -14.81
N HIS A 24 9.37 -0.67 -15.44
CA HIS A 24 9.16 -2.03 -15.02
C HIS A 24 10.33 -2.48 -14.14
N ILE A 25 10.02 -3.00 -12.95
CA ILE A 25 11.00 -3.55 -12.01
C ILE A 25 10.79 -5.05 -11.91
N THR A 26 11.71 -5.84 -12.43
CA THR A 26 11.70 -7.30 -12.33
C THR A 26 12.32 -7.74 -11.01
N LEU A 27 11.50 -8.28 -10.12
CA LEU A 27 11.95 -8.94 -8.91
C LEU A 27 12.24 -10.41 -9.24
N PRO A 28 13.49 -10.89 -9.13
CA PRO A 28 13.84 -12.28 -9.47
C PRO A 28 13.30 -13.29 -8.46
N ALA A 29 12.99 -12.85 -7.23
CA ALA A 29 12.34 -13.66 -6.22
C ALA A 29 11.41 -12.78 -5.38
N SER A 30 10.31 -13.36 -4.89
CA SER A 30 9.44 -12.70 -3.93
C SER A 30 8.86 -13.71 -2.94
N LYS A 31 8.37 -13.22 -1.78
CA LYS A 31 7.83 -14.07 -0.71
C LYS A 31 6.70 -15.00 -1.18
N THR A 32 5.94 -14.59 -2.19
CA THR A 32 4.80 -15.35 -2.74
C THR A 32 5.13 -16.08 -4.03
N ASP A 33 6.41 -16.16 -4.42
CA ASP A 33 6.87 -16.81 -5.64
C ASP A 33 7.71 -18.06 -5.30
N PRO A 34 7.06 -19.17 -4.92
CA PRO A 34 7.76 -20.40 -4.51
C PRO A 34 8.55 -21.04 -5.66
N PHE A 35 8.21 -20.71 -6.91
CA PHE A 35 8.86 -21.25 -8.11
C PHE A 35 9.94 -20.33 -8.68
N GLN A 36 10.20 -19.17 -8.04
CA GLN A 36 11.19 -18.18 -8.48
C GLN A 36 11.02 -17.78 -9.96
N LYS A 37 9.78 -17.68 -10.43
CA LYS A 37 9.48 -17.18 -11.79
C LYS A 37 9.77 -15.69 -11.93
N GLY A 38 9.90 -15.00 -10.81
CA GLY A 38 10.00 -13.56 -10.73
C GLY A 38 8.65 -12.88 -10.88
N ILE A 39 8.62 -11.58 -10.59
CA ILE A 39 7.46 -10.74 -10.86
C ILE A 39 7.90 -9.36 -11.34
N THR A 40 7.07 -8.73 -12.17
CA THR A 40 7.27 -7.35 -12.59
C THR A 40 6.39 -6.40 -11.79
N ILE A 41 6.99 -5.38 -11.21
CA ILE A 41 6.29 -4.23 -10.61
C ILE A 41 6.32 -3.10 -11.62
N VAL A 42 5.16 -2.55 -11.94
CA VAL A 42 5.03 -1.40 -12.84
C VAL A 42 4.89 -0.13 -12.01
N ILE A 43 5.72 0.88 -12.28
CA ILE A 43 5.70 2.17 -11.59
C ILE A 43 5.55 3.27 -12.65
N ALA A 44 4.51 4.09 -12.53
CA ALA A 44 4.35 5.28 -13.36
C ALA A 44 5.30 6.39 -12.92
N ALA A 45 5.77 7.20 -13.88
CA ALA A 45 6.55 8.39 -13.57
C ALA A 45 5.72 9.41 -12.79
N ALA A 46 6.35 10.08 -11.83
CA ALA A 46 5.71 11.19 -11.12
C ALA A 46 5.61 12.42 -12.04
N PRO A 47 4.52 13.21 -11.98
CA PRO A 47 4.39 14.41 -12.79
C PRO A 47 5.58 15.36 -12.62
N GLY A 48 6.20 15.75 -13.73
CA GLY A 48 7.28 16.74 -13.76
C GLY A 48 8.61 16.29 -13.12
N ARG A 49 8.79 15.00 -12.80
CA ARG A 49 10.06 14.47 -12.25
C ARG A 49 10.51 13.22 -12.99
N PRO A 50 11.74 13.17 -13.53
CA PRO A 50 12.27 11.95 -14.11
C PRO A 50 12.48 10.89 -13.02
N THR A 51 12.23 9.62 -13.36
CA THR A 51 12.47 8.49 -12.46
C THR A 51 13.97 8.35 -12.22
N CYS A 52 14.44 8.71 -11.02
CA CYS A 52 15.86 8.81 -10.71
C CYS A 52 16.49 7.43 -10.45
N ALA A 53 16.92 6.74 -11.50
CA ALA A 53 17.73 5.53 -11.35
C ALA A 53 18.87 5.50 -12.37
N ASN A 54 20.09 5.26 -11.91
CA ASN A 54 21.26 5.11 -12.78
C ASN A 54 21.42 3.62 -13.16
N PRO A 55 21.51 3.28 -14.46
CA PRO A 55 21.52 1.90 -14.92
C PRO A 55 22.84 1.14 -14.67
N SER A 56 23.86 1.74 -14.05
CA SER A 56 25.16 1.09 -13.82
C SER A 56 25.39 0.60 -12.39
N HIS A 57 24.43 0.81 -11.48
CA HIS A 57 24.62 0.56 -10.06
C HIS A 57 23.41 -0.13 -9.39
N PRO A 58 23.57 -0.69 -8.17
CA PRO A 58 22.43 -1.13 -7.37
C PRO A 58 21.43 0.02 -7.19
N LEU A 59 20.14 -0.29 -7.27
CA LEU A 59 19.08 0.73 -7.23
C LEU A 59 19.07 1.49 -5.90
N PHE A 60 19.33 0.78 -4.80
CA PHE A 60 19.39 1.35 -3.46
C PHE A 60 20.80 1.21 -2.92
N ARG A 61 21.44 2.35 -2.63
CA ARG A 61 22.81 2.42 -2.11
C ARG A 61 22.86 3.23 -0.82
N ASN A 62 23.79 2.87 0.05
CA ASN A 62 24.15 3.72 1.17
C ASN A 62 25.17 4.79 0.73
N ALA A 63 25.56 5.68 1.65
CA ALA A 63 26.55 6.73 1.38
C ALA A 63 27.95 6.20 0.99
N ALA A 64 28.28 4.97 1.39
CA ALA A 64 29.51 4.29 1.00
C ALA A 64 29.42 3.63 -0.39
N GLY A 65 28.26 3.72 -1.05
CA GLY A 65 28.05 3.19 -2.39
C GLY A 65 27.80 1.69 -2.46
N THR A 66 27.64 0.99 -1.33
CA THR A 66 27.28 -0.43 -1.29
C THR A 66 25.76 -0.61 -1.25
N SER A 67 25.27 -1.81 -1.59
CA SER A 67 23.84 -2.13 -1.57
C SER A 67 23.22 -1.83 -0.21
N LEU A 68 22.08 -1.13 -0.21
CA LEU A 68 21.35 -0.81 1.01
C LEU A 68 20.52 -2.01 1.46
N ASP A 69 20.82 -2.53 2.65
CA ASP A 69 20.00 -3.58 3.26
C ASP A 69 18.74 -2.99 3.92
N CYS A 70 17.68 -3.80 4.00
CA CYS A 70 16.39 -3.38 4.54
C CYS A 70 16.48 -2.97 6.02
N SER A 71 17.31 -3.64 6.82
CA SER A 71 17.42 -3.33 8.25
C SER A 71 18.04 -1.96 8.49
N SER A 72 19.09 -1.62 7.74
CA SER A 72 19.72 -0.29 7.76
C SER A 72 18.79 0.79 7.24
N PHE A 73 18.01 0.52 6.19
CA PHE A 73 16.99 1.44 5.69
C PHE A 73 15.94 1.75 6.76
N ILE A 74 15.33 0.72 7.35
CA ILE A 74 14.31 0.90 8.40
C ILE A 74 14.89 1.59 9.64
N LYS A 75 16.13 1.28 10.02
CA LYS A 75 16.83 1.97 11.11
C LYS A 75 16.97 3.47 10.84
N ARG A 76 17.40 3.86 9.64
CA ARG A 76 17.55 5.29 9.26
C ARG A 76 16.19 6.02 9.28
N ILE A 77 15.14 5.38 8.76
CA ILE A 77 13.79 5.96 8.79
C ILE A 77 13.31 6.15 10.24
N ARG A 78 13.48 5.15 11.10
CA ARG A 78 13.14 5.23 12.53
C ARG A 78 13.87 6.37 13.25
N GLN A 79 15.17 6.54 12.97
CA GLN A 79 15.95 7.63 13.51
C GLN A 79 15.43 9.00 13.05
N ALA A 80 15.12 9.15 11.75
CA ALA A 80 14.54 10.39 11.22
C ALA A 80 13.18 10.71 11.85
N LEU A 81 12.31 9.71 12.01
CA LEU A 81 11.03 9.86 12.69
C LEU A 81 11.19 10.25 14.16
N GLN A 82 12.16 9.64 14.86
CA GLN A 82 12.48 10.01 16.24
C GLN A 82 12.93 11.48 16.34
N SER A 83 13.79 11.93 15.42
CA SER A 83 14.20 13.35 15.36
C SER A 83 13.04 14.31 15.08
N ALA A 84 11.99 13.83 14.42
CA ALA A 84 10.75 14.57 14.20
C ALA A 84 9.72 14.45 15.35
N GLY A 85 10.09 13.81 16.46
CA GLY A 85 9.24 13.68 17.66
C GLY A 85 8.30 12.47 17.68
N PHE A 86 8.42 11.55 16.72
CA PHE A 86 7.60 10.34 16.68
C PHE A 86 8.24 9.19 17.46
N ASN A 87 7.41 8.31 18.03
CA ASN A 87 7.91 7.08 18.66
C ASN A 87 8.38 6.08 17.59
N GLN A 88 9.70 5.91 17.46
CA GLN A 88 10.30 4.97 16.51
C GLN A 88 9.83 3.50 16.64
N SER A 89 9.42 3.05 17.83
CA SER A 89 9.00 1.67 18.05
C SER A 89 7.65 1.36 17.40
N ALA A 90 6.87 2.39 17.07
CA ALA A 90 5.58 2.27 16.39
C ALA A 90 5.71 2.01 14.87
N PHE A 91 6.91 2.15 14.30
CA PHE A 91 7.12 2.06 12.86
C PHE A 91 7.96 0.84 12.47
N SER A 92 7.64 0.22 11.34
CA SER A 92 8.37 -0.91 10.75
C SER A 92 8.30 -0.85 9.22
N GLY A 93 8.95 -1.80 8.54
CA GLY A 93 8.79 -1.93 7.08
C GLY A 93 7.34 -2.11 6.64
N HIS A 94 6.52 -2.82 7.44
CA HIS A 94 5.09 -3.00 7.15
C HIS A 94 4.29 -1.69 7.23
N SER A 95 4.79 -0.67 7.93
CA SER A 95 4.13 0.64 8.01
C SER A 95 4.01 1.29 6.63
N PHE A 96 4.95 1.05 5.71
CA PHE A 96 4.85 1.55 4.33
C PHE A 96 3.69 0.90 3.57
N CYS A 97 3.52 -0.43 3.69
CA CYS A 97 2.40 -1.14 3.09
C CYS A 97 1.06 -0.64 3.66
N ARG A 98 0.99 -0.40 4.97
CA ARG A 98 -0.19 0.18 5.63
C ARG A 98 -0.51 1.57 5.11
N GLY A 99 0.47 2.47 5.11
CA GLY A 99 0.30 3.83 4.61
C GLY A 99 -0.13 3.86 3.13
N ALA A 100 0.45 3.00 2.29
CA ALA A 100 0.07 2.90 0.88
C ALA A 100 -1.39 2.42 0.69
N ALA A 101 -1.81 1.37 1.40
CA ALA A 101 -3.18 0.88 1.35
C ALA A 101 -4.19 1.94 1.81
N THR A 102 -3.92 2.58 2.96
CA THR A 102 -4.76 3.67 3.49
C THR A 102 -4.84 4.85 2.51
N SER A 103 -3.71 5.25 1.93
CA SER A 103 -3.69 6.38 0.97
C SER A 103 -4.47 6.06 -0.31
N ALA A 104 -4.35 4.84 -0.83
CA ALA A 104 -5.11 4.41 -2.00
C ALA A 104 -6.62 4.37 -1.70
N PHE A 105 -7.01 3.85 -0.53
CA PHE A 105 -8.40 3.87 -0.09
C PHE A 105 -8.95 5.30 0.03
N ALA A 106 -8.19 6.21 0.67
CA ALA A 106 -8.57 7.61 0.80
C ALA A 106 -8.68 8.32 -0.56
N ALA A 107 -7.88 7.92 -1.55
CA ALA A 107 -7.95 8.41 -2.92
C ALA A 107 -9.11 7.80 -3.74
N GLY A 108 -9.93 6.93 -3.13
CA GLY A 108 -11.12 6.35 -3.78
C GLY A 108 -10.83 5.12 -4.64
N PHE A 109 -9.68 4.47 -4.48
CA PHE A 109 -9.34 3.26 -5.24
C PHE A 109 -10.24 2.12 -4.78
N THR A 110 -10.65 1.30 -5.74
CA THR A 110 -11.44 0.09 -5.47
C THR A 110 -10.63 -0.94 -4.68
N GLU A 111 -11.33 -1.84 -3.99
CA GLU A 111 -10.73 -2.98 -3.30
C GLU A 111 -9.77 -3.79 -4.21
N TYR A 112 -10.19 -4.01 -5.46
CA TYR A 112 -9.40 -4.71 -6.47
C TYR A 112 -8.12 -3.97 -6.84
N GLU A 113 -8.17 -2.65 -7.04
CA GLU A 113 -7.00 -1.84 -7.35
C GLU A 113 -6.00 -1.80 -6.20
N ILE A 114 -6.47 -1.74 -4.95
CA ILE A 114 -5.61 -1.79 -3.77
C ILE A 114 -4.91 -3.15 -3.67
N GLN A 115 -5.65 -4.24 -3.88
CA GLN A 115 -5.06 -5.59 -3.96
C GLN A 115 -4.02 -5.69 -5.06
N LEU A 116 -4.32 -5.16 -6.25
CA LEU A 116 -3.42 -5.16 -7.40
C LEU A 116 -2.12 -4.41 -7.10
N LEU A 117 -2.20 -3.20 -6.55
CA LEU A 117 -1.05 -2.36 -6.20
C LEU A 117 -0.17 -2.98 -5.11
N GLY A 118 -0.78 -3.52 -4.05
CA GLY A 118 -0.04 -4.16 -2.96
C GLY A 118 0.31 -5.62 -3.21
N ARG A 119 -0.12 -6.18 -4.34
CA ARG A 119 0.05 -7.60 -4.72
C ARG A 119 -0.50 -8.57 -3.67
N TRP A 120 -1.59 -8.20 -3.01
CA TRP A 120 -2.28 -9.07 -2.07
C TRP A 120 -3.18 -10.04 -2.81
N ARG A 121 -3.06 -11.34 -2.49
CA ARG A 121 -3.98 -12.39 -3.00
C ARG A 121 -5.22 -12.58 -2.14
N SER A 122 -5.20 -12.06 -0.92
CA SER A 122 -6.27 -12.20 0.06
C SER A 122 -6.65 -10.84 0.62
N ASP A 123 -7.71 -10.83 1.43
CA ASP A 123 -8.25 -9.65 2.08
C ASP A 123 -7.42 -9.11 3.26
N ALA A 124 -6.19 -9.59 3.42
CA ALA A 124 -5.28 -9.13 4.48
C ALA A 124 -5.03 -7.61 4.45
N TYR A 125 -5.14 -6.98 3.28
CA TYR A 125 -4.99 -5.53 3.12
C TYR A 125 -6.10 -4.73 3.84
N LYS A 126 -7.28 -5.32 4.09
CA LYS A 126 -8.38 -4.65 4.81
C LYS A 126 -7.97 -4.29 6.24
N LEU A 127 -7.11 -5.10 6.86
CA LEU A 127 -6.55 -4.84 8.19
C LEU A 127 -5.54 -3.68 8.20
N TYR A 128 -5.08 -3.26 7.03
CA TYR A 128 -4.08 -2.20 6.87
C TYR A 128 -4.70 -0.84 6.59
N ILE A 129 -5.94 -0.81 6.10
CA ILE A 129 -6.67 0.42 5.81
C ILE A 129 -7.14 1.05 7.13
N GLU A 130 -6.64 2.24 7.40
CA GLU A 130 -7.09 3.07 8.51
C GLU A 130 -8.12 4.08 8.00
N ILE A 131 -9.33 4.03 8.58
CA ILE A 131 -10.39 4.98 8.26
C ILE A 131 -10.34 6.10 9.30
N ASP A 132 -10.19 7.34 8.83
CA ASP A 132 -10.20 8.50 9.70
C ASP A 132 -11.58 8.72 10.34
N GLU A 133 -11.58 9.45 11.46
CA GLU A 133 -12.81 9.71 12.22
C GLU A 133 -13.83 10.53 11.43
N ALA A 134 -13.39 11.48 10.60
CA ALA A 134 -14.29 12.30 9.79
C ALA A 134 -15.07 11.45 8.78
N ARG A 135 -14.42 10.47 8.14
CA ARG A 135 -15.05 9.51 7.24
C ARG A 135 -16.02 8.62 7.99
N ARG A 136 -15.66 8.14 9.19
CA ARG A 136 -16.56 7.37 10.07
C ARG A 136 -17.81 8.17 10.46
N LEU A 137 -17.64 9.43 10.87
CA LEU A 137 -18.74 10.33 11.21
C LEU A 137 -19.62 10.60 9.99
N HIS A 138 -19.00 10.84 8.82
CA HIS A 138 -19.74 11.04 7.58
C HIS A 138 -20.63 9.85 7.22
N ILE A 139 -20.09 8.62 7.19
CA ILE A 139 -20.90 7.43 6.88
C ILE A 139 -21.97 7.17 7.97
N SER A 140 -21.64 7.42 9.24
CA SER A 140 -22.61 7.33 10.35
C SER A 140 -23.76 8.32 10.16
N SER A 141 -23.47 9.55 9.74
CA SER A 141 -24.48 10.59 9.52
C SER A 141 -25.46 10.24 8.39
N GLN A 142 -25.01 9.52 7.35
CA GLN A 142 -25.88 9.06 6.28
C GLN A 142 -26.91 8.03 6.75
N LEU A 143 -26.64 7.30 7.82
CA LEU A 143 -27.61 6.37 8.42
C LEU A 143 -28.76 7.08 9.13
N HIS A 144 -28.59 8.34 9.53
CA HIS A 144 -29.65 9.10 10.22
C HIS A 144 -30.82 9.42 9.30
N TRP A 145 -30.58 9.45 7.99
CA TRP A 145 -31.59 9.71 6.97
C TRP A 145 -31.64 8.52 6.01
N ALA A 146 -32.17 7.41 6.49
CA ALA A 146 -32.76 6.43 5.57
C ALA A 146 -33.88 7.16 4.82
N HIS A 147 -33.59 7.72 3.64
CA HIS A 147 -34.64 8.17 2.75
C HIS A 147 -35.52 6.94 2.51
N PRO A 148 -36.80 6.96 2.92
CA PRO A 148 -37.72 5.91 2.52
C PRO A 148 -37.66 5.90 1.00
N HIS A 149 -37.22 4.79 0.42
CA HIS A 149 -37.41 4.59 -1.00
C HIS A 149 -38.93 4.71 -1.19
N GLU A 150 -39.41 5.73 -1.90
CA GLU A 150 -40.84 6.07 -2.06
C GLU A 150 -41.69 4.95 -2.73
N SER A 151 -41.20 3.71 -2.78
CA SER A 151 -41.90 2.56 -3.32
C SER A 151 -41.78 1.26 -2.53
N LEU A 152 -41.06 1.20 -1.39
CA LEU A 152 -41.00 -0.01 -0.56
C LEU A 152 -41.05 0.37 0.92
N SER A 153 -42.20 0.16 1.55
CA SER A 153 -42.36 0.20 3.00
C SER A 153 -41.31 -0.72 3.64
N PHE A 154 -40.29 -0.14 4.27
CA PHE A 154 -39.34 -0.90 5.06
C PHE A 154 -40.06 -1.34 6.34
N GLU A 155 -40.48 -2.60 6.38
CA GLU A 155 -40.88 -3.26 7.61
C GLU A 155 -39.61 -3.83 8.25
N PRO A 156 -39.13 -3.28 9.39
CA PRO A 156 -38.00 -3.88 10.09
C PRO A 156 -38.39 -5.30 10.51
N PRO A 157 -37.48 -6.30 10.40
CA PRO A 157 -37.80 -7.66 10.84
C PRO A 157 -38.21 -7.61 12.31
N ALA A 158 -39.48 -7.93 12.57
CA ALA A 158 -39.99 -8.02 13.91
C ALA A 158 -39.10 -8.98 14.71
N LEU A 159 -38.59 -8.53 15.85
CA LEU A 159 -37.97 -9.38 16.86
C LEU A 159 -39.05 -10.28 17.43
N HIS A 160 -39.46 -11.29 16.67
CA HIS A 160 -40.36 -12.31 17.15
C HIS A 160 -39.64 -13.07 18.26
N SER A 161 -40.27 -13.06 19.42
CA SER A 161 -39.99 -13.89 20.61
C SER A 161 -38.73 -13.57 21.42
N LEU A 162 -38.83 -12.54 22.27
CA LEU A 162 -38.37 -12.69 23.64
C LEU A 162 -39.61 -12.65 24.55
N PRO A 163 -39.96 -13.74 25.26
CA PRO A 163 -41.01 -13.68 26.26
C PRO A 163 -40.56 -12.71 27.36
N PHE A 164 -41.42 -11.72 27.61
CA PHE A 164 -41.30 -10.78 28.70
C PHE A 164 -41.33 -11.57 30.02
N MET A 165 -40.18 -11.74 30.67
CA MET A 165 -40.15 -12.29 32.03
C MET A 165 -40.56 -11.17 32.98
N ALA A 166 -41.80 -11.30 33.49
CA ALA A 166 -42.30 -10.58 34.66
C ALA A 166 -41.75 -11.21 35.95
#